data_AF-A0A3S4R0T4-F1
#
_entry.id   AF-A0A3S4R0T4-F1
#
_cell.length_a   1.000
_cell.length_b   1.000
_cell.length_c   1.000
_cell.angle_alpha   90.00
_cell.angle_beta   90.00
_cell.angle_gamma   90.00
#
_symmetry.space_group_name_H-M   'P 1'
#
loop_
_entity.id
_entity.type
_entity.pdbx_description
1 polymer ?
#
loop_
_entity_poly.entity_id
_entity_poly.type
_entity_poly.pdbx_seq_one_letter_code
_entity_poly.pdbx_strand_id
1 'polypeptide(L)'
;MMRPIRRKPAGEWAGTVQAVGRGMCAACYEAVKRNAKSRGEAVSAVPSSALAGATIDTEARPRASFVWQWPMVCPGVPSQHLEIEAMADLMDHLEAMGWLLSRSPQRLSRPAGGGMAWLVHVEEAPLELRRALEARPETATIPTMRGSLVFARALLMEGVSIGHMEADIVADAAAKMRELGLIAIGRPVREGITHGLAPVMRVRIPVRQATPAEASALGHASADVDVVVPVASGEGVAA
;
A
#
# COMPACT_ATOMS: atom_id res chain seq x y z
N MET A 1 13.91 -11.78 48.48
CA MET A 1 13.22 -11.83 47.18
C MET A 1 13.07 -10.41 46.65
N MET A 2 13.89 -10.00 45.67
CA MET A 2 13.82 -8.69 45.03
C MET A 2 12.63 -8.65 44.06
N ARG A 3 11.75 -7.64 44.19
CA ARG A 3 10.71 -7.34 43.19
C ARG A 3 11.37 -6.66 41.98
N PRO A 4 11.02 -7.00 40.73
CA PRO A 4 11.55 -6.30 39.57
C PRO A 4 11.03 -4.86 39.55
N ILE A 5 11.95 -3.91 39.44
CA ILE A 5 11.66 -2.50 39.20
C ILE A 5 10.96 -2.42 37.83
N ARG A 6 9.67 -2.05 37.84
CA ARG A 6 8.92 -1.74 36.61
C ARG A 6 9.56 -0.53 35.94
N ARG A 7 10.34 -0.76 34.87
CA ARG A 7 10.75 0.32 33.97
C ARG A 7 9.50 0.91 33.33
N LYS A 8 9.36 2.25 33.34
CA LYS A 8 8.34 2.94 32.55
C LYS A 8 8.60 2.68 31.07
N PRO A 9 7.60 2.29 30.26
CA PRO A 9 7.80 2.16 28.82
C PRO A 9 8.13 3.54 28.23
N ALA A 10 9.20 3.57 27.45
CA ALA A 10 9.64 4.72 26.68
C ALA A 10 8.71 4.93 25.48
N GLY A 11 8.38 6.20 25.19
CA GLY A 11 7.69 6.62 23.97
C GLY A 11 6.16 6.66 24.10
N GLU A 12 5.63 7.66 24.79
CA GLU A 12 4.20 7.98 24.77
C GLU A 12 3.79 8.54 23.40
N TRP A 13 3.30 7.66 22.54
CA TRP A 13 2.43 8.05 21.43
C TRP A 13 0.98 7.89 21.88
N ALA A 14 0.21 8.98 21.81
CA ALA A 14 -1.23 8.95 22.03
C ALA A 14 -1.90 8.11 20.91
N GLY A 15 -2.07 6.81 21.14
CA GLY A 15 -2.77 5.89 20.23
C GLY A 15 -2.13 4.53 19.99
N THR A 16 -0.85 4.33 20.34
CA THR A 16 -0.11 3.08 20.05
C THR A 16 0.20 2.24 21.30
N VAL A 17 -0.08 2.75 22.51
CA VAL A 17 0.04 1.94 23.73
C VAL A 17 -0.99 0.81 23.69
N GLN A 18 -0.52 -0.41 23.89
CA GLN A 18 -1.36 -1.61 24.01
C GLN A 18 -2.36 -1.38 25.17
N ALA A 19 -3.66 -1.40 24.89
CA ALA A 19 -4.65 -1.42 25.97
C ALA A 19 -4.53 -2.77 26.68
N VAL A 20 -4.08 -2.74 27.94
CA VAL A 20 -3.89 -3.93 28.77
C VAL A 20 -5.25 -4.61 28.94
N GLY A 21 -5.54 -5.61 28.10
CA GLY A 21 -6.75 -6.41 28.21
C GLY A 21 -7.28 -7.09 26.95
N ARG A 22 -6.96 -6.64 25.72
CA ARG A 22 -7.58 -7.23 24.49
C ARG A 22 -6.73 -7.30 23.22
N GLY A 23 -5.41 -7.15 23.30
CA GLY A 23 -4.52 -7.31 22.14
C GLY A 23 -4.70 -6.26 21.02
N MET A 24 -5.32 -5.12 21.31
CA MET A 24 -5.54 -4.01 20.37
C MET A 24 -4.74 -2.77 20.80
N CYS A 25 -4.33 -1.94 19.84
CA CYS A 25 -3.76 -0.62 20.14
C CYS A 25 -4.85 0.33 20.67
N ALA A 26 -4.45 1.35 21.44
CA ALA A 26 -5.39 2.32 22.02
C ALA A 26 -6.29 3.00 20.97
N ALA A 27 -5.78 3.29 19.77
CA ALA A 27 -6.58 3.88 18.69
C ALA A 27 -7.68 2.93 18.20
N CYS A 28 -7.38 1.65 17.98
CA CYS A 28 -8.37 0.63 17.63
C CYS A 28 -9.36 0.38 18.77
N TYR A 29 -8.87 0.38 20.03
CA TYR A 29 -9.73 0.23 21.20
C TYR A 29 -10.73 1.38 21.31
N GLU A 30 -10.29 2.63 21.16
CA GLU A 30 -11.17 3.80 21.21
C GLU A 30 -12.09 3.90 19.98
N ALA A 31 -11.68 3.39 18.81
CA ALA A 31 -12.56 3.28 17.65
C ALA A 31 -13.67 2.23 17.86
N VAL A 32 -13.34 1.05 18.40
CA VAL A 32 -14.30 0.01 18.76
C VAL A 32 -15.25 0.49 19.86
N LYS A 33 -14.72 1.17 20.88
CA LYS A 33 -15.51 1.77 21.96
C LYS A 33 -16.43 2.88 21.48
N ARG A 34 -15.97 3.75 20.56
CA ARG A 34 -16.82 4.75 19.90
C ARG A 34 -17.91 4.11 19.06
N ASN A 35 -17.61 3.07 18.28
CA ASN A 35 -18.61 2.35 17.49
C ASN A 35 -19.61 1.57 18.35
N ALA A 36 -19.19 1.07 19.52
CA ALA A 36 -20.08 0.46 20.51
C ALA A 36 -21.00 1.51 21.16
N LYS A 37 -20.51 2.74 21.36
CA LYS A 37 -21.25 3.86 21.97
C LYS A 37 -22.17 4.58 20.96
N SER A 38 -21.78 4.68 19.69
CA SER A 38 -22.56 5.32 18.62
C SER A 38 -23.76 4.48 18.13
N ARG A 39 -23.87 3.22 18.59
CA ARG A 39 -25.11 2.43 18.49
C ARG A 39 -26.17 2.82 19.52
N GLY A 40 -25.87 3.76 20.42
CA GLY A 40 -26.77 4.19 21.50
C GLY A 40 -27.06 5.69 21.59
N GLU A 41 -26.33 6.59 20.92
CA GLU A 41 -26.55 8.03 21.15
C GLU A 41 -26.17 8.92 19.95
N ALA A 42 -27.03 9.91 19.71
CA ALA A 42 -26.99 10.87 18.62
C ALA A 42 -25.85 11.91 18.77
N VAL A 43 -25.54 12.49 17.61
CA VAL A 43 -24.58 13.56 17.29
C VAL A 43 -24.41 14.64 18.37
N SER A 44 -23.16 14.94 18.73
CA SER A 44 -22.74 16.33 19.00
C SER A 44 -21.22 16.49 18.83
N ALA A 45 -20.84 17.54 18.11
CA ALA A 45 -19.48 17.92 17.73
C ALA A 45 -18.75 18.68 18.83
N VAL A 46 -17.43 18.49 19.02
CA VAL A 46 -16.50 19.54 19.48
C VAL A 46 -15.01 19.13 19.19
N PRO A 47 -13.98 19.97 19.45
CA PRO A 47 -13.22 20.75 18.46
C PRO A 47 -11.75 20.30 18.30
N SER A 48 -11.09 20.96 17.35
CA SER A 48 -9.64 20.95 17.14
C SER A 48 -8.92 21.79 18.20
N SER A 49 -7.98 21.20 18.95
CA SER A 49 -6.77 21.90 19.41
C SER A 49 -5.73 20.97 20.02
N ALA A 50 -4.50 21.17 19.55
CA ALA A 50 -3.22 21.07 20.27
C ALA A 50 -2.74 19.70 20.76
N LEU A 51 -1.61 19.26 20.17
CA LEU A 51 -0.47 18.78 20.95
C LEU A 51 0.82 18.99 20.14
N ALA A 52 1.57 19.98 20.59
CA ALA A 52 2.97 20.19 20.26
C ALA A 52 3.82 19.24 21.11
N GLY A 53 4.94 18.75 20.54
CA GLY A 53 6.06 18.25 21.34
C GLY A 53 6.74 16.98 20.82
N ALA A 54 7.43 17.06 19.68
CA ALA A 54 8.69 16.36 19.42
C ALA A 54 9.31 16.95 18.15
N THR A 55 10.13 18.00 18.32
CA THR A 55 10.96 18.57 17.27
C THR A 55 12.06 17.57 16.91
N ILE A 56 11.78 16.72 15.92
CA ILE A 56 12.84 16.34 14.97
C ILE A 56 13.22 17.65 14.29
N ASP A 57 14.51 17.95 14.22
CA ASP A 57 15.01 19.04 13.38
C ASP A 57 14.41 18.86 11.99
N THR A 58 13.36 19.63 11.73
CA THR A 58 12.63 19.66 10.47
C THR A 58 13.34 20.72 9.68
N GLU A 59 14.63 20.48 9.37
CA GLU A 59 15.21 21.15 8.22
C GLU A 59 14.24 20.92 7.07
N ALA A 60 13.73 22.02 6.52
CA ALA A 60 12.73 21.99 5.48
C ALA A 60 13.32 21.25 4.28
N ARG A 61 13.04 19.94 4.19
CA ARG A 61 13.53 19.09 3.11
C ARG A 61 13.02 19.65 1.79
N PRO A 62 13.82 19.57 0.72
CA PRO A 62 13.36 19.97 -0.60
C PRO A 62 12.14 19.14 -0.97
N ARG A 63 10.98 19.80 -1.05
CA ARG A 63 9.73 19.23 -1.54
C ARG A 63 9.55 19.68 -2.97
N ALA A 64 9.28 18.71 -3.84
CA ALA A 64 9.01 18.99 -5.24
C ALA A 64 7.67 18.42 -5.65
N SER A 65 7.12 18.94 -6.74
CA SER A 65 5.92 18.40 -7.36
C SER A 65 6.09 18.45 -8.86
N PHE A 66 5.78 17.36 -9.53
CA PHE A 66 5.89 17.26 -10.98
C PHE A 66 4.80 16.36 -11.55
N VAL A 67 4.61 16.44 -12.86
CA VAL A 67 3.71 15.55 -13.59
C VAL A 67 4.53 14.39 -14.13
N TRP A 68 4.28 13.19 -13.63
CA TRP A 68 4.79 11.96 -14.21
C TRP A 68 3.91 11.58 -15.40
N GLN A 69 4.51 11.47 -16.58
CA GLN A 69 3.83 11.00 -17.78
C GLN A 69 4.35 9.61 -18.11
N TRP A 70 3.43 8.68 -18.28
CA TRP A 70 3.74 7.32 -18.68
C TRP A 70 3.10 7.01 -20.03
N PRO A 71 3.89 6.63 -21.05
CA PRO A 71 3.35 6.29 -22.36
C PRO A 71 2.52 5.01 -22.24
N MET A 72 1.33 4.94 -22.84
CA MET A 72 0.61 3.66 -22.88
C MET A 72 1.36 2.71 -23.81
N VAL A 73 1.95 1.65 -23.26
CA VAL A 73 2.88 0.79 -24.01
C VAL A 73 2.19 -0.37 -24.75
N CYS A 74 0.94 -0.72 -24.42
CA CYS A 74 0.33 -1.96 -24.94
C CYS A 74 -1.18 -1.84 -25.19
N PRO A 75 -1.63 -1.69 -26.46
CA PRO A 75 -3.05 -1.82 -26.78
C PRO A 75 -3.54 -3.24 -26.46
N GLY A 76 -4.71 -3.36 -25.83
CA GLY A 76 -5.32 -4.64 -25.46
C GLY A 76 -5.07 -5.07 -24.00
N VAL A 77 -4.11 -4.47 -23.31
CA VAL A 77 -3.93 -4.68 -21.87
C VAL A 77 -4.97 -3.88 -21.09
N PRO A 78 -5.62 -4.45 -20.05
CA PRO A 78 -6.56 -3.72 -19.21
C PRO A 78 -5.92 -2.47 -18.60
N SER A 79 -6.65 -1.35 -18.65
CA SER A 79 -6.16 -0.07 -18.13
C SER A 79 -5.73 -0.12 -16.66
N GLN A 80 -6.35 -0.99 -15.85
CA GLN A 80 -6.03 -1.20 -14.45
C GLN A 80 -4.66 -1.85 -14.26
N HIS A 81 -4.28 -2.75 -15.15
CA HIS A 81 -2.94 -3.34 -15.13
C HIS A 81 -1.90 -2.34 -15.60
N LEU A 82 -2.19 -1.56 -16.65
CA LEU A 82 -1.32 -0.46 -17.06
C LEU A 82 -1.12 0.58 -15.94
N GLU A 83 -2.15 0.87 -15.13
CA GLU A 83 -2.00 1.74 -13.96
C GLU A 83 -1.01 1.18 -12.93
N ILE A 84 -0.95 -0.14 -12.78
CA ILE A 84 -0.02 -0.82 -11.85
C ILE A 84 1.40 -0.80 -12.41
N GLU A 85 1.59 -1.12 -13.69
CA GLU A 85 2.93 -1.04 -14.33
C GLU A 85 3.46 0.40 -14.32
N ALA A 86 2.61 1.39 -14.61
CA ALA A 86 3.02 2.80 -14.54
C ALA A 86 3.40 3.25 -13.12
N MET A 87 2.77 2.67 -12.09
CA MET A 87 3.14 2.90 -10.69
C MET A 87 4.49 2.23 -10.38
N ALA A 88 4.72 1.01 -10.88
CA ALA A 88 6.00 0.32 -10.72
C ALA A 88 7.15 1.14 -11.34
N ASP A 89 7.00 1.58 -12.59
CA ASP A 89 7.98 2.43 -13.28
C ASP A 89 8.22 3.76 -12.54
N LEU A 90 7.16 4.37 -11.99
CA LEU A 90 7.30 5.57 -11.16
C LEU A 90 8.14 5.27 -9.91
N MET A 91 7.88 4.16 -9.22
CA MET A 91 8.60 3.80 -8.00
C MET A 91 10.08 3.51 -8.28
N ASP A 92 10.39 2.80 -9.36
CA ASP A 92 11.77 2.56 -9.80
C ASP A 92 12.49 3.88 -10.14
N HIS A 93 11.80 4.80 -10.82
CA HIS A 93 12.34 6.12 -11.13
C HIS A 93 12.62 6.94 -9.86
N LEU A 94 11.70 6.93 -8.89
CA LEU A 94 11.87 7.64 -7.62
C LEU A 94 13.01 7.06 -6.80
N GLU A 95 13.14 5.74 -6.74
CA GLU A 95 14.25 5.06 -6.07
C GLU A 95 15.59 5.46 -6.69
N ALA A 96 15.71 5.42 -8.03
CA ALA A 96 16.93 5.82 -8.72
C ALA A 96 17.35 7.27 -8.42
N MET A 97 16.37 8.14 -8.14
CA MET A 97 16.58 9.55 -7.77
C MET A 97 16.77 9.75 -6.25
N GLY A 98 16.59 8.73 -5.43
CA GLY A 98 16.61 8.84 -3.97
C GLY A 98 15.43 9.64 -3.40
N TRP A 99 14.28 9.61 -4.06
CA TRP A 99 13.08 10.35 -3.70
C TRP A 99 11.98 9.45 -3.15
N LEU A 100 11.16 9.99 -2.25
CA LEU A 100 9.97 9.33 -1.71
C LEU A 100 8.72 10.09 -2.11
N LEU A 101 7.62 9.36 -2.16
CA LEU A 101 6.30 9.96 -2.28
C LEU A 101 5.91 10.55 -0.92
N SER A 102 5.61 11.84 -0.89
CA SER A 102 5.05 12.50 0.29
C SER A 102 3.56 12.21 0.48
N ARG A 103 2.87 11.79 -0.60
CA ARG A 103 1.46 11.35 -0.61
C ARG A 103 1.15 10.48 -1.83
N SER A 104 -0.02 9.84 -1.84
CA SER A 104 -0.47 9.03 -2.98
C SER A 104 -0.51 9.86 -4.28
N PRO A 105 0.04 9.34 -5.40
CA PRO A 105 -0.03 10.01 -6.69
C PRO A 105 -1.48 10.22 -7.14
N GLN A 106 -1.76 11.38 -7.73
CA GLN A 106 -3.11 11.72 -8.20
C GLN A 106 -3.20 11.57 -9.72
N ARG A 107 -4.03 10.62 -10.19
CA ARG A 107 -4.26 10.43 -11.62
C ARG A 107 -4.95 11.66 -12.21
N LEU A 108 -4.40 12.17 -13.31
CA LEU A 108 -4.95 13.29 -14.06
C LEU A 108 -5.88 12.78 -15.17
N SER A 109 -7.02 13.43 -15.35
CA SER A 109 -8.11 12.94 -16.21
C SER A 109 -7.83 13.04 -17.71
N ARG A 110 -6.75 13.72 -18.14
CA ARG A 110 -6.55 14.04 -19.57
C ARG A 110 -5.12 14.43 -19.92
N PRO A 111 -4.21 13.48 -20.15
CA PRO A 111 -2.93 13.81 -20.78
C PRO A 111 -3.14 14.10 -22.26
N ALA A 112 -2.56 15.20 -22.75
CA ALA A 112 -2.71 15.66 -24.14
C ALA A 112 -2.01 14.77 -25.21
N GLY A 113 -1.61 13.54 -24.86
CA GLY A 113 -0.73 12.72 -25.69
C GLY A 113 -0.96 11.20 -25.63
N GLY A 114 -2.16 10.73 -25.26
CA GLY A 114 -2.50 9.30 -25.35
C GLY A 114 -1.87 8.38 -24.29
N GLY A 115 -1.27 8.94 -23.24
CA GLY A 115 -0.69 8.19 -22.11
C GLY A 115 -1.53 8.24 -20.84
N MET A 116 -0.88 7.97 -19.71
CA MET A 116 -1.40 8.29 -18.38
C MET A 116 -0.51 9.36 -17.73
N ALA A 117 -1.12 10.20 -16.89
CA ALA A 117 -0.39 11.22 -16.17
C ALA A 117 -0.81 11.26 -14.71
N TRP A 118 0.16 11.46 -13.83
CA TRP A 118 -0.04 11.63 -12.40
C TRP A 118 0.62 12.90 -11.91
N LEU A 119 -0.07 13.62 -11.03
CA LEU A 119 0.56 14.63 -10.19
C LEU A 119 1.25 13.90 -9.03
N VAL A 120 2.56 14.07 -8.94
CA VAL A 120 3.42 13.42 -7.96
C VAL A 120 4.00 14.48 -7.03
N HIS A 121 4.01 14.19 -5.72
CA HIS A 121 4.62 15.04 -4.72
C HIS A 121 5.70 14.26 -4.01
N VAL A 122 6.92 14.77 -4.06
CA VAL A 122 8.09 14.06 -3.59
C VAL A 122 8.86 14.85 -2.54
N GLU A 123 9.63 14.11 -1.77
CA GLU A 123 10.66 14.63 -0.88
C GLU A 123 11.90 13.74 -0.96
N GLU A 124 13.06 14.31 -0.67
CA GLU A 124 14.31 13.55 -0.63
C GLU A 124 14.30 12.54 0.51
N ALA A 125 14.70 11.30 0.22
CA ALA A 125 14.81 10.23 1.19
C ALA A 125 16.10 10.41 2.02
N PRO A 126 16.03 10.55 3.36
CA PRO A 126 17.21 10.51 4.20
C PRO A 126 18.02 9.24 3.96
N LEU A 127 19.35 9.31 4.05
CA LEU A 127 20.24 8.16 3.79
C LEU A 127 19.85 6.93 4.61
N GLU A 128 19.52 7.10 5.89
CA GLU A 128 19.09 6.02 6.78
C GLU A 128 17.80 5.36 6.29
N LEU A 129 16.86 6.18 5.80
CA LEU A 129 15.60 5.70 5.28
C LEU A 129 15.78 4.99 3.93
N ARG A 130 16.69 5.46 3.06
CA ARG A 130 17.06 4.74 1.84
C ARG A 130 17.63 3.36 2.16
N ARG A 131 18.54 3.27 3.13
CA ARG A 131 19.10 1.98 3.58
C ARG A 131 18.02 1.05 4.15
N ALA A 132 17.06 1.60 4.89
CA ALA A 132 15.92 0.81 5.39
C ALA A 132 15.01 0.33 4.24
N LEU A 133 14.81 1.16 3.22
CA LEU A 133 14.08 0.83 1.99
C LEU A 133 14.86 -0.10 1.05
N GLU A 134 16.18 -0.20 1.16
CA GLU A 134 16.98 -1.20 0.43
C GLU A 134 16.85 -2.57 1.10
N ALA A 135 16.79 -2.61 2.44
CA ALA A 135 16.61 -3.83 3.22
C ALA A 135 15.17 -4.40 3.19
N ARG A 136 14.37 -4.05 2.16
CA ARG A 136 12.90 -4.19 2.06
C ARG A 136 12.35 -5.40 2.80
N PRO A 137 11.36 -5.23 3.69
CA PRO A 137 10.57 -6.37 4.13
C PRO A 137 9.88 -7.00 2.92
N GLU A 138 10.02 -8.31 2.79
CA GLU A 138 9.43 -9.08 1.71
C GLU A 138 7.92 -8.86 1.63
N THR A 139 7.39 -8.70 0.41
CA THR A 139 5.95 -8.66 0.18
C THR A 139 5.40 -10.08 0.10
N ALA A 140 4.65 -10.47 1.12
CA ALA A 140 3.95 -11.74 1.10
C ALA A 140 2.80 -11.69 0.08
N THR A 141 2.73 -12.70 -0.79
CA THR A 141 1.64 -12.87 -1.76
C THR A 141 0.71 -13.98 -1.29
N ILE A 142 -0.58 -13.65 -1.12
CA ILE A 142 -1.59 -14.56 -0.59
C ILE A 142 -2.67 -14.75 -1.67
N PRO A 143 -2.81 -15.96 -2.24
CA PRO A 143 -3.89 -16.24 -3.18
C PRO A 143 -5.23 -16.24 -2.45
N THR A 144 -6.27 -15.74 -3.12
CA THR A 144 -7.65 -15.79 -2.62
C THR A 144 -8.52 -16.64 -3.53
N MET A 145 -9.58 -17.23 -2.98
CA MET A 145 -10.55 -18.06 -3.73
C MET A 145 -11.38 -17.28 -4.76
N ARG A 146 -11.21 -15.95 -4.89
CA ARG A 146 -12.08 -15.06 -5.67
C ARG A 146 -11.37 -14.38 -6.84
N GLY A 147 -10.35 -15.02 -7.42
CA GLY A 147 -9.60 -14.41 -8.52
C GLY A 147 -8.94 -13.08 -8.11
N SER A 148 -8.39 -13.02 -6.91
CA SER A 148 -7.62 -11.87 -6.42
C SER A 148 -6.38 -12.36 -5.70
N LEU A 149 -5.32 -11.55 -5.72
CA LEU A 149 -4.16 -11.70 -4.85
C LEU A 149 -4.19 -10.63 -3.77
N VAL A 150 -3.76 -10.99 -2.56
CA VAL A 150 -3.50 -10.04 -1.48
C VAL A 150 -1.99 -9.95 -1.29
N PHE A 151 -1.47 -8.73 -1.42
CA PHE A 151 -0.08 -8.38 -1.15
C PHE A 151 0.00 -7.75 0.23
N ALA A 152 0.81 -8.34 1.10
CA ALA A 152 0.94 -7.92 2.49
C ALA A 152 2.39 -7.59 2.81
N ARG A 153 2.63 -6.38 3.33
CA ARG A 153 3.98 -5.93 3.71
C ARG A 153 3.96 -5.25 5.07
N ALA A 154 5.00 -5.51 5.87
CA ALA A 154 5.23 -4.80 7.11
C ALA A 154 5.56 -3.32 6.82
N LEU A 155 4.93 -2.40 7.55
CA LEU A 155 5.17 -0.97 7.37
C LEU A 155 6.49 -0.55 7.96
N LEU A 156 7.20 0.33 7.24
CA LEU A 156 8.32 1.08 7.79
C LEU A 156 7.73 2.21 8.65
N MET A 157 8.08 2.21 9.94
CA MET A 157 7.32 2.95 10.96
C MET A 157 7.63 4.46 11.02
N GLU A 158 8.74 4.93 10.47
CA GLU A 158 9.13 6.35 10.57
C GLU A 158 9.54 6.95 9.22
N GLY A 159 9.03 8.14 8.93
CA GLY A 159 9.47 8.97 7.80
C GLY A 159 8.92 8.59 6.42
N VAL A 160 8.13 7.52 6.28
CA VAL A 160 7.54 7.11 5.00
C VAL A 160 6.04 7.40 4.98
N SER A 161 5.56 8.04 3.90
CA SER A 161 4.12 8.25 3.75
C SER A 161 3.38 6.94 3.48
N ILE A 162 2.14 6.83 3.97
CA ILE A 162 1.26 5.69 3.64
C ILE A 162 1.10 5.54 2.12
N GLY A 163 1.06 6.66 1.39
CA GLY A 163 0.94 6.65 -0.07
C GLY A 163 2.18 6.06 -0.76
N HIS A 164 3.37 6.30 -0.21
CA HIS A 164 4.60 5.67 -0.69
C HIS A 164 4.56 4.16 -0.45
N MET A 165 4.24 3.72 0.77
CA MET A 165 4.19 2.29 1.10
C MET A 165 3.14 1.54 0.26
N GLU A 166 1.99 2.18 0.00
CA GLU A 166 0.97 1.61 -0.88
C GLU A 166 1.45 1.48 -2.33
N ALA A 167 2.10 2.51 -2.87
CA ALA A 167 2.68 2.49 -4.22
C ALA A 167 3.80 1.46 -4.35
N ASP A 168 4.63 1.34 -3.32
CA ASP A 168 5.73 0.38 -3.21
C ASP A 168 5.22 -1.08 -3.19
N ILE A 169 4.15 -1.37 -2.43
CA ILE A 169 3.47 -2.69 -2.49
C ILE A 169 2.87 -2.96 -3.88
N VAL A 170 2.32 -1.94 -4.54
CA VAL A 170 1.76 -2.07 -5.89
C VAL A 170 2.87 -2.34 -6.92
N ALA A 171 4.03 -1.73 -6.78
CA ALA A 171 5.20 -1.98 -7.63
C ALA A 171 5.68 -3.44 -7.52
N ASP A 172 5.82 -3.93 -6.29
CA ASP A 172 6.11 -5.34 -6.01
C ASP A 172 5.07 -6.28 -6.62
N ALA A 173 3.78 -5.92 -6.51
CA ALA A 173 2.70 -6.69 -7.08
C ALA A 173 2.80 -6.78 -8.61
N ALA A 174 3.23 -5.71 -9.29
CA ALA A 174 3.48 -5.72 -10.73
C ALA A 174 4.53 -6.78 -11.10
N ALA A 175 5.69 -6.74 -10.44
CA ALA A 175 6.77 -7.71 -10.66
C ALA A 175 6.29 -9.15 -10.41
N LYS A 176 5.56 -9.39 -9.32
CA LYS A 176 5.03 -10.73 -9.00
C LYS A 176 3.97 -11.19 -10.00
N MET A 177 3.12 -10.31 -10.50
CA MET A 177 2.15 -10.65 -11.53
C MET A 177 2.84 -11.04 -12.84
N ARG A 178 3.91 -10.34 -13.23
CA ARG A 178 4.74 -10.71 -14.40
C ARG A 178 5.37 -12.09 -14.24
N GLU A 179 5.91 -12.40 -13.07
CA GLU A 179 6.47 -13.71 -12.73
C GLU A 179 5.41 -14.83 -12.84
N LEU A 180 4.19 -14.57 -12.38
CA LEU A 180 3.10 -15.55 -12.34
C LEU A 180 2.27 -15.62 -13.62
N GLY A 181 2.56 -14.81 -14.64
CA GLY A 181 1.76 -14.72 -15.87
C GLY A 181 0.36 -14.11 -15.66
N LEU A 182 0.18 -13.29 -14.62
CA LEU A 182 -1.10 -12.73 -14.23
C LEU A 182 -1.28 -11.29 -14.71
N ILE A 183 -2.54 -10.88 -14.87
CA ILE A 183 -2.92 -9.52 -15.25
C ILE A 183 -3.98 -8.99 -14.31
N ALA A 184 -3.88 -7.70 -13.97
CA ALA A 184 -4.86 -7.06 -13.10
C ALA A 184 -6.11 -6.68 -13.90
N ILE A 185 -7.28 -7.02 -13.37
CA ILE A 185 -8.59 -6.72 -13.96
C ILE A 185 -9.39 -5.71 -13.14
N GLY A 186 -8.82 -5.27 -12.03
CA GLY A 186 -9.40 -4.29 -11.12
C GLY A 186 -8.32 -3.45 -10.48
N ARG A 187 -8.73 -2.31 -9.92
CA ARG A 187 -7.80 -1.44 -9.20
C ARG A 187 -7.32 -2.09 -7.91
N PRO A 188 -6.08 -1.80 -7.49
CA PRO A 188 -5.63 -2.12 -6.14
C PRO A 188 -6.57 -1.52 -5.09
N VAL A 189 -6.94 -2.31 -4.09
CA VAL A 189 -7.77 -1.88 -2.96
C VAL A 189 -7.01 -2.16 -1.68
N ARG A 190 -6.67 -1.10 -0.94
CA ARG A 190 -6.15 -1.25 0.42
C ARG A 190 -7.24 -1.81 1.34
N GLU A 191 -7.06 -3.03 1.82
CA GLU A 191 -8.03 -3.67 2.72
C GLU A 191 -7.95 -3.11 4.14
N GLY A 192 -6.77 -2.65 4.54
CA GLY A 192 -6.54 -2.03 5.83
C GLY A 192 -5.09 -2.10 6.26
N ILE A 193 -4.83 -1.55 7.44
CA ILE A 193 -3.57 -1.69 8.16
C ILE A 193 -3.90 -2.46 9.44
N THR A 194 -3.32 -3.66 9.59
CA THR A 194 -3.42 -4.40 10.84
C THR A 194 -2.39 -3.83 11.80
N HIS A 195 -2.87 -3.16 12.86
CA HIS A 195 -2.01 -2.59 13.89
C HIS A 195 -1.46 -3.68 14.84
N GLY A 196 -0.22 -3.54 15.28
CA GLY A 196 0.47 -4.49 16.14
C GLY A 196 1.91 -4.05 16.37
N LEU A 197 2.76 -4.93 16.92
CA LEU A 197 4.20 -4.65 17.09
C LEU A 197 4.92 -4.44 15.75
N ALA A 198 4.41 -5.06 14.68
CA ALA A 198 4.82 -4.81 13.30
C ALA A 198 3.54 -4.60 12.47
N PRO A 199 3.12 -3.35 12.24
CA PRO A 199 1.91 -3.10 11.48
C PRO A 199 2.07 -3.58 10.04
N VAL A 200 1.02 -4.20 9.49
CA VAL A 200 1.04 -4.77 8.14
C VAL A 200 -0.03 -4.09 7.30
N MET A 201 0.35 -3.57 6.13
CA MET A 201 -0.60 -3.11 5.12
C MET A 201 -0.95 -4.26 4.19
N ARG A 202 -2.23 -4.35 3.82
CA ARG A 202 -2.72 -5.31 2.82
C ARG A 202 -3.34 -4.59 1.64
N VAL A 203 -2.91 -4.95 0.44
CA VAL A 203 -3.45 -4.46 -0.83
C VAL A 203 -3.96 -5.64 -1.61
N ARG A 204 -5.26 -5.64 -1.92
CA ARG A 204 -5.90 -6.67 -2.74
C ARG A 204 -5.98 -6.20 -4.19
N ILE A 205 -5.61 -7.08 -5.12
CA ILE A 205 -5.67 -6.81 -6.56
C ILE A 205 -6.46 -7.95 -7.22
N PRO A 206 -7.60 -7.65 -7.88
CA PRO A 206 -8.30 -8.61 -8.73
C PRO A 206 -7.44 -8.96 -9.95
N VAL A 207 -7.25 -10.25 -10.22
CA VAL A 207 -6.37 -10.75 -11.27
C VAL A 207 -7.01 -11.88 -12.09
N ARG A 208 -6.49 -12.11 -13.29
CA ARG A 208 -6.70 -13.32 -14.09
C ARG A 208 -5.40 -13.75 -14.76
N GLN A 209 -5.41 -14.91 -15.40
CA GLN A 209 -4.33 -15.30 -16.31
C GLN A 209 -4.23 -14.34 -17.50
N ALA A 210 -3.02 -13.94 -17.85
CA ALA A 210 -2.75 -13.15 -19.05
C ALA A 210 -3.02 -14.01 -20.29
N THR A 211 -3.57 -13.40 -21.33
CA THR A 211 -3.61 -14.03 -22.66
C THR A 211 -2.20 -14.04 -23.26
N PRO A 212 -1.89 -14.91 -24.24
CA PRO A 212 -0.58 -14.93 -24.88
C PRO A 212 -0.16 -13.57 -25.47
N ALA A 213 -1.12 -12.81 -26.03
CA ALA A 213 -0.87 -11.47 -26.56
C ALA A 213 -0.50 -10.47 -25.45
N GLU A 214 -1.20 -10.51 -24.31
CA GLU A 214 -0.89 -9.66 -23.15
C GLU A 214 0.45 -10.04 -22.52
N ALA A 215 0.70 -11.33 -22.31
CA ALA A 215 1.95 -11.85 -21.79
C ALA A 215 3.14 -11.42 -22.66
N SER A 216 3.01 -11.54 -23.98
CA SER A 216 4.04 -11.08 -24.92
C SER A 216 4.23 -9.56 -24.87
N ALA A 217 3.16 -8.79 -24.75
CA ALA A 217 3.23 -7.33 -24.71
C ALA A 217 3.89 -6.81 -23.42
N LEU A 218 3.66 -7.50 -22.31
CA LEU A 218 4.15 -7.14 -20.97
C LEU A 218 5.49 -7.82 -20.61
N GLY A 219 6.04 -8.62 -21.52
CA GLY A 219 7.29 -9.35 -21.29
C GLY A 219 7.20 -10.35 -20.14
N HIS A 220 6.01 -10.95 -19.93
CA HIS A 220 5.86 -12.03 -18.94
C HIS A 220 6.77 -13.19 -19.34
N ALA A 221 7.36 -13.86 -18.36
CA ALA A 221 8.01 -15.14 -18.61
C ALA A 221 6.97 -16.08 -19.22
N SER A 222 7.30 -16.78 -20.31
CA SER A 222 6.40 -17.74 -20.93
C SER A 222 6.01 -18.78 -19.89
N ALA A 223 4.77 -18.72 -19.41
CA ALA A 223 4.33 -19.52 -18.29
C ALA A 223 4.09 -20.98 -18.73
N ASP A 224 5.08 -21.84 -18.48
CA ASP A 224 4.84 -23.28 -18.23
C ASP A 224 4.44 -23.51 -16.75
N VAL A 225 4.10 -22.46 -16.01
CA VAL A 225 3.71 -22.53 -14.60
C VAL A 225 2.20 -22.69 -14.52
N ASP A 226 1.74 -23.91 -14.23
CA ASP A 226 0.35 -24.22 -13.86
C ASP A 226 0.01 -23.55 -12.51
N VAL A 227 -0.20 -22.23 -12.52
CA VAL A 227 -0.85 -21.54 -11.40
C VAL A 227 -2.33 -21.85 -11.51
N VAL A 228 -2.77 -22.87 -10.77
CA VAL A 228 -4.19 -23.21 -10.62
C VAL A 228 -4.86 -22.05 -9.85
N VAL A 229 -5.32 -21.04 -10.59
CA VAL A 229 -6.26 -20.06 -10.06
C VAL A 229 -7.60 -20.78 -9.96
N PRO A 230 -8.18 -20.99 -8.77
CA PRO A 230 -9.47 -21.63 -8.66
C PRO A 230 -10.50 -20.76 -9.41
N VAL A 231 -10.95 -21.25 -10.56
CA VAL A 231 -12.08 -20.68 -11.28
C VAL A 231 -13.30 -20.97 -10.43
N ALA A 232 -13.96 -19.92 -9.94
CA ALA A 232 -15.25 -20.07 -9.28
C ALA A 232 -16.27 -20.54 -10.34
N SER A 233 -16.42 -21.86 -10.48
CA SER A 233 -17.49 -22.46 -11.25
C SER A 233 -18.82 -22.02 -10.64
N GLY A 234 -19.50 -21.09 -11.32
CA GLY A 234 -20.87 -20.73 -11.01
C GLY A 234 -21.77 -21.91 -11.37
N GLU A 235 -22.03 -22.80 -10.43
CA GLU A 235 -23.12 -23.75 -10.56
C GLU A 235 -24.44 -23.00 -10.44
N GLY A 236 -25.15 -22.95 -11.57
CA GLY A 236 -26.51 -22.45 -11.65
C GLY A 236 -27.44 -23.31 -10.82
N VAL A 237 -28.16 -22.65 -9.90
CA VAL A 237 -29.37 -23.22 -9.31
C VAL A 237 -30.50 -23.01 -10.32
N ALA A 238 -30.79 -24.04 -11.10
CA ALA A 238 -32.07 -24.20 -11.74
C ALA A 238 -33.03 -24.84 -10.73
N ALA A 239 -34.17 -24.20 -10.50
CA ALA A 239 -35.36 -24.78 -9.86
C ALA A 239 -36.52 -24.67 -10.85
#